data_AF-A0A9X2CXR5-F1
#
_entry.id   AF-A0A9X2CXR5-F1
#
_cell.length_a   1.000
_cell.length_b   1.000
_cell.length_c   1.000
_cell.angle_alpha   90.00
_cell.angle_beta   90.00
_cell.angle_gamma   90.00
#
_symmetry.space_group_name_H-M   'P 1'
#
loop_
_entity.id
_entity.type
_entity.pdbx_description
1 polymer ?
#
loop_
_entity_poly.entity_id
_entity_poly.type
_entity_poly.pdbx_seq_one_letter_code
_entity_poly.pdbx_strand_id
1 'polypeptide(L)'
;MRRSIFQPAKHRVPFQEYMHDLLKEATRINKNSNGDQRYSSAQLEIALLSFCDFKALKNEMDPDIEVDFSNVTLQYDSQAGFDWLDLSVSYKDPDAISYFQENLEKDSNFKKVYEAYKQYIRPDCALQNYEEITSPPSLKK
;
A
#
# COMPACT_ATOMS: atom_id res chain seq x y z
N MET A 1 2.74 -10.71 -40.61
CA MET A 1 3.35 -9.67 -39.75
C MET A 1 3.54 -10.24 -38.35
N ARG A 2 4.77 -10.56 -37.95
CA ARG A 2 5.08 -10.91 -36.56
C ARG A 2 5.36 -9.59 -35.83
N ARG A 3 4.43 -9.15 -34.98
CA ARG A 3 4.68 -8.04 -34.06
C ARG A 3 5.74 -8.53 -33.07
N SER A 4 6.96 -8.01 -33.19
CA SER A 4 7.98 -8.18 -32.17
C SER A 4 7.49 -7.41 -30.94
N ILE A 5 7.04 -8.14 -29.91
CA ILE A 5 6.69 -7.58 -28.62
C ILE A 5 8.01 -7.42 -27.88
N PHE A 6 8.83 -6.44 -28.27
CA PHE A 6 9.93 -5.99 -27.42
C PHE A 6 9.28 -5.36 -26.19
N GLN A 7 9.14 -6.13 -25.12
CA GLN A 7 8.99 -5.53 -23.80
C GLN A 7 10.34 -4.89 -23.48
N PRO A 8 10.40 -3.58 -23.17
CA PRO A 8 11.63 -2.97 -22.70
C PRO A 8 12.13 -3.78 -21.49
N ALA A 9 13.44 -3.96 -21.40
CA ALA A 9 14.03 -4.63 -20.25
C ALA A 9 13.66 -3.85 -18.99
N LYS A 10 13.08 -4.53 -18.01
CA LYS A 10 12.73 -3.92 -16.72
C LYS A 10 13.98 -3.30 -16.12
N HIS A 11 13.83 -2.10 -15.57
CA HIS A 11 14.89 -1.45 -14.84
C HIS A 11 15.04 -2.12 -13.49
N ARG A 12 16.16 -2.83 -13.30
CA ARG A 12 16.44 -3.52 -12.03
C ARG A 12 17.07 -2.56 -11.04
N VAL A 13 16.43 -2.37 -9.89
CA VAL A 13 16.84 -1.42 -8.84
C VAL A 13 17.14 -2.19 -7.54
N PRO A 14 18.27 -1.94 -6.85
CA PRO A 14 18.52 -2.50 -5.52
C PRO A 14 17.44 -2.09 -4.51
N PHE A 15 17.02 -3.00 -3.62
CA PHE A 15 16.00 -2.69 -2.60
C PHE A 15 16.28 -1.40 -1.80
N GLN A 16 17.54 -1.15 -1.43
CA GLN A 16 17.90 0.03 -0.65
C GLN A 16 17.65 1.34 -1.40
N GLU A 17 17.92 1.35 -2.71
CA GLU A 17 17.66 2.51 -3.57
C GLU A 17 16.17 2.71 -3.76
N TYR A 18 15.44 1.64 -4.04
CA TYR A 18 13.98 1.66 -4.14
C TYR A 18 13.32 2.17 -2.85
N MET A 19 13.69 1.62 -1.68
CA MET A 19 13.15 2.03 -0.38
C MET A 19 13.47 3.49 -0.05
N HIS A 20 14.68 3.95 -0.40
CA HIS A 20 15.08 5.35 -0.18
C HIS A 20 14.23 6.32 -1.00
N ASP A 21 13.99 6.00 -2.27
CA ASP A 21 13.16 6.84 -3.13
C ASP A 21 11.68 6.77 -2.74
N LEU A 22 11.21 5.60 -2.33
CA LEU A 22 9.86 5.40 -1.80
C LEU A 22 9.62 6.24 -0.54
N LEU A 23 10.57 6.25 0.40
CA LEU A 23 10.49 7.08 1.61
C LEU A 23 10.52 8.57 1.31
N LYS A 24 11.33 9.02 0.34
CA LYS A 24 11.32 10.42 -0.09
C LYS A 24 9.96 10.81 -0.65
N GLU A 25 9.34 9.95 -1.45
CA GLU A 25 8.06 10.25 -2.07
C GLU A 25 6.93 10.21 -1.04
N ALA A 26 6.89 9.18 -0.18
CA ALA A 26 5.90 9.03 0.87
C ALA A 26 5.92 10.16 1.92
N THR A 27 7.07 10.84 2.08
CA THR A 27 7.21 11.97 3.02
C THR A 27 7.00 13.34 2.37
N ARG A 28 6.94 13.42 1.04
CA ARG A 28 6.67 14.67 0.34
C ARG A 28 5.21 15.05 0.48
N ILE A 29 5.00 16.18 1.15
CA ILE A 29 3.71 16.90 1.14
C ILE A 29 3.55 17.56 -0.23
N ASN A 30 3.14 16.79 -1.24
CA ASN A 30 2.71 17.36 -2.52
C ASN A 30 1.31 17.93 -2.30
N LYS A 31 1.06 19.21 -2.61
CA LYS A 31 -0.30 19.77 -2.56
C LYS A 31 -0.91 19.77 -3.95
N ASN A 32 -2.17 19.34 -4.08
CA ASN A 32 -2.93 19.52 -5.31
C ASN A 32 -3.28 21.02 -5.51
N SER A 33 -3.86 21.36 -6.66
CA SER A 33 -4.26 22.75 -6.99
C SER A 33 -5.27 23.36 -6.01
N ASN A 34 -5.93 22.54 -5.18
CA ASN A 34 -6.89 22.94 -4.16
C ASN A 34 -6.27 23.06 -2.76
N GLY A 35 -4.96 22.76 -2.62
CA GLY A 35 -4.23 22.83 -1.36
C GLY A 35 -4.27 21.54 -0.52
N ASP A 36 -4.98 20.50 -0.96
CA ASP A 36 -5.01 19.21 -0.28
C ASP A 36 -3.72 18.44 -0.55
N GLN A 37 -3.25 17.66 0.42
CA GLN A 37 -2.10 16.79 0.22
C GLN A 37 -2.46 15.68 -0.78
N ARG A 38 -1.72 15.63 -1.89
CA ARG A 38 -1.79 14.62 -2.93
C ARG A 38 -1.05 13.38 -2.44
N TYR A 39 -1.78 12.28 -2.37
CA TYR A 39 -1.24 10.95 -2.14
C TYR A 39 -0.28 10.54 -3.28
N SER A 40 0.75 9.79 -2.91
CA SER A 40 1.57 8.98 -3.81
C SER A 40 1.32 7.51 -3.49
N SER A 41 1.38 6.59 -4.45
CA SER A 41 1.32 5.13 -4.17
C SER A 41 2.34 4.66 -3.13
N ALA A 42 3.38 5.46 -2.89
CA ALA A 42 4.49 5.16 -2.00
C ALA A 42 4.10 4.81 -0.56
N GLN A 43 3.11 5.45 0.06
CA GLN A 43 2.69 5.10 1.42
C GLN A 43 2.15 3.66 1.49
N LEU A 44 1.33 3.27 0.50
CA LEU A 44 0.83 1.91 0.40
C LEU A 44 1.97 0.92 0.11
N GLU A 45 2.85 1.22 -0.83
CA GLU A 45 4.02 0.36 -1.13
C GLU A 45 4.89 0.11 0.12
N ILE A 46 5.11 1.12 0.98
CA ILE A 46 5.83 0.95 2.25
C ILE A 46 5.03 0.07 3.23
N ALA A 47 3.71 0.24 3.31
CA ALA A 47 2.86 -0.62 4.12
C ALA A 47 2.98 -2.08 3.69
N LEU A 48 2.92 -2.34 2.38
CA LEU A 48 3.04 -3.68 1.80
C LEU A 48 4.42 -4.31 2.05
N LEU A 49 5.49 -3.52 1.95
CA LEU A 49 6.84 -3.95 2.34
C LEU A 49 6.90 -4.34 3.83
N SER A 50 6.27 -3.56 4.71
CA SER A 50 6.23 -3.83 6.15
C SER A 50 5.42 -5.08 6.49
N PHE A 51 4.34 -5.33 5.75
CA PHE A 51 3.57 -6.58 5.85
C PHE A 51 4.22 -7.76 5.10
N CYS A 52 5.36 -7.57 4.43
CA CYS A 52 5.97 -8.56 3.54
C CYS A 52 4.99 -9.11 2.47
N ASP A 53 4.00 -8.32 2.05
CA ASP A 53 3.01 -8.71 1.05
C ASP A 53 3.53 -8.42 -0.37
N PHE A 54 4.52 -9.21 -0.80
CA PHE A 54 5.15 -9.06 -2.11
C PHE A 54 4.19 -9.26 -3.29
N LYS A 55 3.06 -9.95 -3.06
CA LYS A 55 2.07 -10.17 -4.11
C LYS A 55 1.32 -8.88 -4.40
N ALA A 56 0.80 -8.23 -3.36
CA ALA A 56 0.16 -6.93 -3.51
C ALA A 56 1.17 -5.87 -3.96
N LEU A 57 2.38 -5.88 -3.38
CA LEU A 57 3.44 -4.93 -3.75
C LEU A 57 3.76 -4.97 -5.24
N LYS A 58 3.85 -6.17 -5.84
CA LYS A 58 4.12 -6.30 -7.27
C LYS A 58 3.03 -5.72 -8.17
N ASN A 59 1.79 -5.66 -7.69
CA ASN A 59 0.68 -5.05 -8.44
C ASN A 59 0.68 -3.53 -8.30
N GLU A 60 1.15 -3.02 -7.17
CA GLU A 60 1.25 -1.59 -6.87
C GLU A 60 2.48 -0.95 -7.54
N MET A 61 3.60 -1.66 -7.54
CA MET A 61 4.86 -1.20 -8.13
C MET A 61 4.73 -0.90 -9.62
N ASP A 62 5.51 0.09 -10.07
CA ASP A 62 5.67 0.40 -11.48
C ASP A 62 6.06 -0.88 -12.28
N PRO A 63 5.28 -1.25 -13.32
CA PRO A 63 5.54 -2.47 -14.10
C PRO A 63 6.91 -2.48 -14.79
N ASP A 64 7.52 -1.31 -15.02
CA ASP A 64 8.84 -1.17 -15.63
C ASP A 64 9.99 -1.34 -14.62
N ILE A 65 9.68 -1.39 -13.31
CA ILE A 65 10.66 -1.59 -12.24
C ILE A 65 10.70 -3.06 -11.81
N GLU A 66 11.91 -3.56 -11.54
CA GLU A 66 12.14 -4.83 -10.87
C GLU A 66 13.06 -4.60 -9.66
N VAL A 67 12.58 -4.88 -8.45
CA VAL A 67 13.38 -4.65 -7.24
C VAL A 67 14.17 -5.90 -6.87
N ASP A 68 15.46 -5.70 -6.62
CA ASP A 68 16.37 -6.75 -6.18
C ASP A 68 16.39 -6.89 -4.65
N PHE A 69 15.78 -7.95 -4.16
CA PHE A 69 15.74 -8.32 -2.74
C PHE A 69 16.84 -9.31 -2.32
N SER A 70 17.76 -9.71 -3.22
CA SER A 70 18.72 -10.80 -2.98
C SER A 70 19.64 -10.59 -1.78
N ASN A 71 19.90 -9.33 -1.39
CA ASN A 71 20.77 -8.96 -0.29
C ASN A 71 20.01 -8.46 0.95
N VAL A 72 18.70 -8.68 1.02
CA VAL A 72 17.86 -8.14 2.09
C VAL A 72 16.91 -9.21 2.62
N THR A 73 16.78 -9.27 3.93
CA THR A 73 15.75 -10.05 4.60
C THR A 73 14.77 -9.08 5.26
N LEU A 74 13.56 -9.02 4.72
CA LEU A 74 12.49 -8.23 5.31
C LEU A 74 11.81 -9.03 6.43
N GLN A 75 11.50 -8.34 7.51
CA GLN A 75 10.75 -8.90 8.63
C GLN A 75 9.36 -8.28 8.63
N TYR A 76 8.37 -9.13 8.87
CA TYR A 76 7.00 -8.67 9.04
C TYR A 76 6.91 -7.74 10.26
N ASP A 77 6.48 -6.51 10.03
CA ASP A 77 6.20 -5.50 11.05
C ASP A 77 4.79 -4.99 10.85
N SER A 78 3.85 -5.54 11.61
CA SER A 78 2.46 -5.13 11.55
C SER A 78 2.24 -3.69 12.00
N GLN A 79 3.01 -3.20 12.98
CA GLN A 79 2.78 -1.86 13.49
C GLN A 79 3.17 -0.84 12.43
N ALA A 80 4.38 -0.96 11.87
CA ALA A 80 4.81 -0.10 10.78
C ALA A 80 3.86 -0.22 9.57
N GLY A 81 3.44 -1.44 9.22
CA GLY A 81 2.49 -1.66 8.14
C GLY A 81 1.16 -0.93 8.36
N PHE A 82 0.58 -1.01 9.56
CA PHE A 82 -0.66 -0.32 9.87
C PHE A 82 -0.50 1.20 9.99
N ASP A 83 0.64 1.70 10.49
CA ASP A 83 0.90 3.15 10.54
C ASP A 83 0.93 3.76 9.12
N TRP A 84 1.60 3.09 8.17
CA TRP A 84 1.65 3.54 6.77
C TRP A 84 0.33 3.33 6.03
N LEU A 85 -0.37 2.24 6.29
CA LEU A 85 -1.69 1.98 5.72
C LEU A 85 -2.72 3.02 6.23
N ASP A 86 -2.71 3.32 7.52
CA ASP A 86 -3.55 4.36 8.14
C ASP A 86 -3.30 5.71 7.49
N LEU A 87 -2.03 6.07 7.28
CA LEU A 87 -1.66 7.29 6.59
C LEU A 87 -2.23 7.32 5.16
N SER A 88 -2.04 6.26 4.37
CA SER A 88 -2.56 6.20 2.99
C SER A 88 -4.08 6.35 2.96
N VAL A 89 -4.78 5.63 3.84
CA VAL A 89 -6.25 5.67 3.96
C VAL A 89 -6.73 7.05 4.44
N SER A 90 -5.99 7.74 5.31
CA SER A 90 -6.33 9.11 5.75
C SER A 90 -6.35 10.11 4.58
N TYR A 91 -5.56 9.85 3.54
CA TYR A 91 -5.55 10.60 2.28
C TYR A 91 -6.57 10.09 1.24
N LYS A 92 -7.43 9.15 1.62
CA LYS A 92 -8.48 8.56 0.78
C LYS A 92 -7.95 7.82 -0.45
N ASP A 93 -6.78 7.20 -0.30
CA ASP A 93 -6.20 6.33 -1.32
C ASP A 93 -7.13 5.11 -1.59
N PRO A 94 -7.71 4.99 -2.79
CA PRO A 94 -8.66 3.93 -3.12
C PRO A 94 -8.01 2.54 -3.10
N ASP A 95 -6.73 2.42 -3.43
CA ASP A 95 -6.03 1.14 -3.48
C ASP A 95 -5.70 0.67 -2.06
N ALA A 96 -5.29 1.59 -1.17
CA ALA A 96 -5.11 1.28 0.24
C ALA A 96 -6.41 0.93 0.97
N ILE A 97 -7.50 1.65 0.68
CA ILE A 97 -8.83 1.33 1.23
C ILE A 97 -9.26 -0.07 0.77
N SER A 98 -9.10 -0.36 -0.52
CA SER A 98 -9.46 -1.67 -1.09
C SER A 98 -8.61 -2.79 -0.48
N TYR A 99 -7.29 -2.57 -0.38
CA TYR A 99 -6.38 -3.50 0.28
C TYR A 99 -6.79 -3.80 1.72
N PHE A 100 -7.08 -2.76 2.50
CA PHE A 100 -7.52 -2.89 3.89
C PHE A 100 -8.81 -3.70 4.00
N GLN A 101 -9.84 -3.33 3.24
CA GLN A 101 -11.15 -3.98 3.28
C GLN A 101 -11.09 -5.45 2.86
N GLU A 102 -10.36 -5.75 1.78
CA GLU A 102 -10.20 -7.11 1.31
C GLU A 102 -9.47 -8.00 2.32
N ASN A 103 -8.39 -7.50 2.94
CA ASN A 103 -7.65 -8.27 3.95
C ASN A 103 -8.43 -8.40 5.26
N LEU A 104 -9.21 -7.38 5.64
CA LEU A 104 -10.09 -7.45 6.80
C LEU A 104 -11.18 -8.53 6.65
N GLU A 105 -11.65 -8.76 5.43
CA GLU A 105 -12.62 -9.82 5.11
C GLU A 105 -11.95 -11.21 5.00
N LYS A 106 -10.82 -11.29 4.28
CA LYS A 106 -10.24 -12.56 3.82
C LYS A 106 -9.21 -13.15 4.80
N ASP A 107 -8.51 -12.32 5.56
CA ASP A 107 -7.41 -12.75 6.44
C ASP A 107 -7.75 -12.54 7.92
N SER A 108 -8.09 -13.64 8.60
CA SER A 108 -8.39 -13.66 10.03
C SER A 108 -7.23 -13.18 10.92
N ASN A 109 -5.98 -13.39 10.50
CA ASN A 109 -4.81 -12.93 11.24
C ASN A 109 -4.63 -11.42 11.05
N PHE A 110 -4.74 -10.93 9.82
CA PHE A 110 -4.73 -9.49 9.54
C PHE A 110 -5.78 -8.77 10.39
N LYS A 111 -7.02 -9.28 10.40
CA LYS A 111 -8.11 -8.75 11.24
C LYS A 111 -7.75 -8.75 12.73
N LYS A 112 -7.24 -9.86 13.26
CA LYS A 112 -6.85 -9.95 14.68
C LYS A 112 -5.77 -8.93 15.05
N VAL A 113 -4.77 -8.75 14.20
CA VAL A 113 -3.67 -7.80 14.45
C VAL A 113 -4.17 -6.37 14.31
N TYR A 114 -5.03 -6.08 13.33
CA TYR A 114 -5.72 -4.79 13.19
C TYR A 114 -6.53 -4.43 14.43
N GLU A 115 -7.34 -5.37 14.97
CA GLU A 115 -8.11 -5.16 16.20
C GLU A 115 -7.21 -4.77 17.38
N ALA A 116 -6.06 -5.43 17.52
CA ALA A 116 -5.08 -5.07 18.54
C ALA A 116 -4.44 -3.69 18.26
N TYR A 117 -4.12 -3.38 17.01
CA TYR A 117 -3.57 -2.09 16.60
C TYR A 117 -4.53 -0.94 16.95
N LYS A 118 -5.81 -1.02 16.57
CA LYS A 118 -6.78 0.03 16.92
C LYS A 118 -7.05 0.08 18.42
N GLN A 119 -7.07 -1.05 19.13
CA GLN A 119 -7.40 -1.03 20.55
C GLN A 119 -6.27 -0.44 21.40
N TYR A 120 -5.01 -0.75 21.09
CA TYR A 120 -3.88 -0.47 21.99
C TYR A 120 -2.85 0.52 21.44
N ILE A 121 -2.78 0.70 20.11
CA ILE A 121 -1.73 1.52 19.47
C ILE A 121 -2.32 2.82 18.93
N ARG A 122 -3.37 2.75 18.09
CA ARG A 122 -4.02 3.92 17.47
C ARG A 122 -5.56 3.84 17.48
N PRO A 123 -6.21 4.15 18.61
CA PRO A 123 -7.67 4.15 18.73
C PRO A 123 -8.41 5.19 17.90
N ASP A 124 -7.69 6.13 17.30
CA ASP A 124 -8.21 7.20 16.45
C ASP A 124 -7.79 7.05 14.97
N CYS A 125 -7.34 5.85 14.57
CA CYS A 125 -6.91 5.59 13.20
C CYS A 125 -8.04 5.80 12.17
N ALA A 126 -7.68 6.35 11.01
CA ALA A 126 -8.55 6.58 9.87
C ALA A 126 -9.12 5.28 9.28
N LEU A 127 -8.40 4.16 9.44
CA LEU A 127 -8.83 2.81 9.03
C LEU A 127 -10.24 2.44 9.54
N GLN A 128 -10.61 2.90 10.73
CA GLN A 128 -11.92 2.63 11.32
C GLN A 128 -13.09 3.10 10.45
N ASN A 129 -12.89 4.16 9.65
CA ASN A 129 -13.92 4.68 8.76
C ASN A 129 -14.24 3.74 7.58
N TYR A 130 -13.41 2.70 7.38
CA TYR A 130 -13.48 1.81 6.23
C TYR A 130 -13.64 0.33 6.63
N GLU A 131 -13.95 0.05 7.91
CA GLU A 131 -14.20 -1.33 8.39
C GLU A 131 -15.40 -2.00 7.71
N GLU A 132 -16.39 -1.20 7.29
CA GLU A 132 -17.53 -1.69 6.54
C GLU A 132 -17.20 -1.69 5.04
N ILE A 133 -17.32 -2.87 4.41
CA ILE A 133 -17.31 -2.99 2.95
C ILE A 133 -18.54 -2.25 2.44
N THR A 134 -18.37 -1.02 1.94
CA THR A 134 -19.41 -0.39 1.13
C THR A 134 -19.58 -1.23 -0.12
N SER A 135 -20.52 -2.17 -0.09
CA SER A 135 -21.01 -2.82 -1.29
C SER A 135 -21.38 -1.70 -2.28
N PRO A 136 -20.96 -1.76 -3.56
CA PRO A 136 -21.37 -0.76 -4.52
C PRO A 136 -22.90 -0.68 -4.51
N PRO A 137 -23.49 0.53 -4.59
CA PRO A 137 -24.94 0.68 -4.58
C PRO A 137 -25.49 -0.21 -5.68
N SER A 138 -26.30 -1.18 -5.27
CA SER A 138 -27.02 -2.04 -6.19
C SER A 138 -27.83 -1.12 -7.10
N LEU A 139 -27.45 -1.06 -8.37
CA LEU A 139 -28.25 -0.45 -9.42
C LEU A 139 -29.58 -1.20 -9.43
N LYS A 140 -30.56 -0.66 -8.70
CA LYS A 140 -31.95 -1.07 -8.80
C LYS A 140 -32.36 -0.82 -10.25
N LYS A 141 -32.50 -1.91 -11.00
CA LYS A 141 -33.25 -1.93 -12.26
C LYS A 141 -34.74 -1.87 -11.96
#